data_AF-A0A917TXU9-F1
#
_entry.id   AF-A0A917TXU9-F1
#
_cell.length_a   1.000
_cell.length_b   1.000
_cell.length_c   1.000
_cell.angle_alpha   90.00
_cell.angle_beta   90.00
_cell.angle_gamma   90.00
#
_symmetry.space_group_name_H-M   'P 1'
#
loop_
_entity.id
_entity.type
_entity.pdbx_description
1 polymer ?
#
loop_
_entity_poly.entity_id
_entity_poly.type
_entity_poly.pdbx_seq_one_letter_code
_entity_poly.pdbx_strand_id
1 'polypeptide(L)'
;MKKKYTFLSFCMTLFCIGAAAYSLYSYINNTWLVVPPSYILLLVAILAFCFAVAGMMKEEGYWWAIIRSWLVLILSALTSTALLLVLLFTSVFSFGGNTHIKTVSSPDETYTINFYRWDAGAAGSFGVRGELNGPLWFKKRIYYQDRAEQVEVEWESNDSVSINNHILKLDEGDTYGYQ
;
A
#
# COMPACT_ATOMS: atom_id res chain seq x y z
N MET A 1 -20.31 -28.94 -0.87
CA MET A 1 -19.60 -27.92 -1.66
C MET A 1 -20.13 -26.49 -1.46
N LYS A 2 -21.43 -26.27 -1.20
CA LYS A 2 -22.07 -24.94 -1.04
C LYS A 2 -21.39 -24.04 0.02
N LYS A 3 -21.19 -24.53 1.25
CA LYS A 3 -20.52 -23.80 2.36
C LYS A 3 -19.07 -23.35 2.06
N LYS A 4 -18.37 -23.98 1.12
CA LYS A 4 -16.95 -23.68 0.83
C LYS A 4 -16.79 -22.33 0.13
N TYR A 5 -17.71 -21.94 -0.76
CA TYR A 5 -17.62 -20.69 -1.51
C TYR A 5 -17.85 -19.46 -0.62
N THR A 6 -18.90 -19.48 0.20
CA THR A 6 -19.21 -18.41 1.14
C THR A 6 -18.10 -18.22 2.18
N PHE A 7 -17.54 -19.33 2.67
CA PHE A 7 -16.40 -19.27 3.60
C PHE A 7 -15.13 -18.71 2.94
N LEU A 8 -14.79 -19.16 1.73
CA LEU A 8 -13.64 -18.65 0.98
C LEU A 8 -13.78 -17.16 0.68
N SER A 9 -14.96 -16.74 0.21
CA SER A 9 -15.28 -15.33 -0.02
C SER A 9 -15.11 -14.49 1.25
N PHE A 10 -15.61 -14.98 2.39
CA PHE A 10 -15.46 -14.32 3.67
C PHE A 10 -13.99 -14.17 4.07
N CYS A 11 -13.18 -15.23 3.96
CA CYS A 11 -11.75 -15.18 4.26
C CYS A 11 -11.00 -14.20 3.36
N MET A 12 -11.27 -14.22 2.05
CA MET A 12 -10.65 -13.27 1.11
C MET A 12 -11.04 -11.83 1.43
N THR A 13 -12.32 -11.58 1.73
CA THR A 13 -12.81 -10.25 2.08
C THR A 13 -12.15 -9.75 3.36
N LEU A 14 -12.04 -10.59 4.39
CA LEU A 14 -11.38 -10.24 5.64
C LEU A 14 -9.88 -9.94 5.44
N PHE A 15 -9.20 -10.73 4.59
CA PHE A 15 -7.83 -10.45 4.19
C PHE A 15 -7.68 -9.09 3.52
N CYS A 16 -8.55 -8.74 2.56
CA CYS A 16 -8.53 -7.43 1.90
C CYS A 16 -8.74 -6.28 2.90
N ILE A 17 -9.68 -6.42 3.84
CA ILE A 17 -9.93 -5.41 4.87
C ILE A 17 -8.72 -5.27 5.79
N GLY A 18 -8.16 -6.38 6.28
CA GLY A 18 -6.99 -6.38 7.14
C GLY A 18 -5.76 -5.77 6.45
N ALA A 19 -5.54 -6.10 5.18
CA ALA A 19 -4.48 -5.54 4.36
C ALA A 19 -4.66 -4.02 4.14
N ALA A 20 -5.89 -3.57 3.85
CA ALA A 20 -6.18 -2.15 3.71
C ALA A 20 -5.97 -1.39 5.03
N ALA A 21 -6.43 -1.96 6.16
CA ALA A 21 -6.22 -1.39 7.49
C ALA A 21 -4.73 -1.30 7.85
N TYR A 22 -3.94 -2.35 7.54
CA TYR A 22 -2.50 -2.32 7.74
C TYR A 22 -1.82 -1.29 6.84
N SER A 23 -2.24 -1.15 5.58
CA SER A 23 -1.71 -0.13 4.68
C SER A 23 -1.94 1.27 5.23
N LEU A 24 -3.10 1.54 5.82
CA LEU A 24 -3.39 2.81 6.48
C LEU A 24 -2.54 3.00 7.74
N TYR A 25 -2.42 1.96 8.56
CA TYR A 25 -1.58 1.96 9.75
C TYR A 25 -0.11 2.25 9.42
N SER A 26 0.45 1.56 8.43
CA SER A 26 1.82 1.77 7.94
C SER A 26 1.98 3.17 7.36
N TYR A 27 0.94 3.71 6.71
CA TYR A 27 0.99 5.08 6.21
C TYR A 27 1.09 6.12 7.32
N ILE A 28 0.35 5.96 8.42
CA ILE A 28 0.32 6.90 9.53
C ILE A 28 1.60 6.79 10.39
N ASN A 29 2.07 5.57 10.63
CA ASN A 29 3.17 5.30 11.57
C ASN A 29 4.54 5.17 10.88
N ASN A 30 4.61 5.36 9.56
CA ASN A 30 5.83 5.21 8.75
C ASN A 30 6.55 3.86 8.94
N THR A 31 5.78 2.80 9.22
CA THR A 31 6.30 1.43 9.30
C THR A 31 6.37 0.79 7.91
N TRP A 32 7.01 -0.37 7.81
CA TRP A 32 7.09 -1.13 6.57
C TRP A 32 5.72 -1.37 5.94
N LEU A 33 5.56 -0.98 4.68
CA LEU A 33 4.41 -1.33 3.86
C LEU A 33 4.64 -2.74 3.29
N VAL A 34 4.08 -3.74 3.96
CA VAL A 34 4.19 -5.17 3.64
C VAL A 34 3.06 -5.66 2.71
N VAL A 35 2.07 -4.80 2.49
CA VAL A 35 0.82 -5.15 1.81
C VAL A 35 1.00 -5.11 0.29
N PRO A 36 0.39 -6.06 -0.47
CA PRO A 36 0.43 -6.02 -1.93
C PRO A 36 -0.13 -4.71 -2.50
N PRO A 37 0.29 -4.32 -3.71
CA PRO A 37 -0.27 -3.16 -4.39
C PRO A 37 -1.81 -3.19 -4.48
N SER A 38 -2.43 -2.01 -4.45
CA SER A 38 -3.90 -1.85 -4.39
C SER A 38 -4.64 -2.56 -5.53
N TYR A 39 -4.04 -2.67 -6.72
CA TYR A 39 -4.64 -3.40 -7.84
C TYR A 39 -4.69 -4.92 -7.60
N ILE A 40 -3.71 -5.50 -6.90
CA ILE A 40 -3.73 -6.92 -6.52
C ILE A 40 -4.84 -7.15 -5.50
N LEU A 41 -4.96 -6.28 -4.50
CA LEU A 41 -6.06 -6.35 -3.52
C LEU A 41 -7.43 -6.22 -4.18
N LEU A 42 -7.57 -5.35 -5.20
CA LEU A 42 -8.80 -5.21 -5.96
C LEU A 42 -9.15 -6.51 -6.73
N LEU A 43 -8.17 -7.16 -7.37
CA LEU A 43 -8.39 -8.45 -8.03
C LEU A 43 -8.87 -9.52 -7.04
N VAL A 44 -8.25 -9.59 -5.86
CA VAL A 44 -8.68 -10.51 -4.80
C VAL A 44 -10.10 -10.20 -4.32
N ALA A 45 -10.45 -8.91 -4.17
CA ALA A 45 -11.78 -8.49 -3.76
C ALA A 45 -12.85 -8.83 -4.82
N ILE A 46 -12.56 -8.62 -6.10
CA ILE A 46 -13.45 -9.02 -7.21
C ILE A 46 -13.67 -10.54 -7.21
N LEU A 47 -12.60 -11.33 -7.03
CA LEU A 47 -12.73 -12.78 -6.90
C LEU A 47 -13.57 -13.18 -5.68
N ALA A 48 -13.37 -12.51 -4.54
CA ALA A 48 -14.16 -12.72 -3.33
C ALA A 48 -15.65 -12.43 -3.58
N PHE A 49 -15.96 -11.36 -4.30
CA PHE A 49 -17.33 -11.01 -4.70
C PHE A 49 -17.94 -12.05 -5.63
N CYS A 50 -17.21 -12.51 -6.66
CA CYS A 50 -17.66 -13.60 -7.54
C CYS A 50 -17.97 -14.88 -6.75
N PHE A 51 -17.14 -15.24 -5.76
CA PHE A 51 -17.42 -16.36 -4.88
C PHE A 51 -18.61 -16.13 -3.94
N ALA A 52 -18.85 -14.89 -3.51
CA ALA A 52 -20.03 -14.54 -2.72
C ALA A 52 -21.31 -14.76 -3.54
N VAL A 53 -21.35 -14.28 -4.79
CA VAL A 53 -22.47 -14.48 -5.71
C VAL A 53 -22.69 -15.98 -5.97
N ALA A 54 -21.63 -16.72 -6.28
CA ALA A 54 -21.72 -18.16 -6.51
C ALA A 54 -22.16 -18.96 -5.27
N GLY A 55 -21.79 -18.50 -4.07
CA GLY A 55 -22.26 -19.06 -2.80
C GLY A 55 -23.76 -18.81 -2.61
N MET A 56 -24.19 -17.55 -2.79
CA MET A 56 -25.58 -17.11 -2.70
C MET A 56 -26.53 -17.89 -3.62
N MET A 57 -26.17 -18.07 -4.88
CA MET A 57 -26.99 -18.79 -5.86
C MET A 57 -27.22 -20.27 -5.50
N LYS A 58 -26.35 -20.84 -4.65
CA LYS A 58 -26.43 -22.24 -4.25
C LYS A 58 -27.10 -22.43 -2.88
N GLU A 59 -27.35 -21.37 -2.13
CA GLU A 59 -27.89 -21.44 -0.78
C GLU A 59 -29.41 -21.74 -0.83
N GLU A 60 -29.84 -22.82 -0.19
CA GLU A 60 -31.26 -23.24 -0.12
C GLU A 60 -31.61 -23.62 1.32
N GLY A 61 -32.84 -23.30 1.75
CA GLY A 61 -33.53 -24.04 2.81
C GLY A 61 -33.28 -23.67 4.29
N TYR A 62 -32.55 -22.59 4.62
CA TYR A 62 -32.45 -22.14 6.03
C TYR A 62 -32.21 -20.62 6.16
N TRP A 63 -33.02 -19.94 6.97
CA TRP A 63 -33.03 -18.47 7.03
C TRP A 63 -31.71 -17.86 7.53
N TRP A 64 -31.06 -18.45 8.55
CA TRP A 64 -29.74 -17.98 9.01
C TRP A 64 -28.64 -18.16 7.97
N ALA A 65 -28.73 -19.21 7.15
CA ALA A 65 -27.76 -19.48 6.09
C ALA A 65 -27.88 -18.45 4.95
N ILE A 66 -29.12 -18.06 4.64
CA ILE A 66 -29.44 -16.98 3.70
C ILE A 66 -28.93 -15.64 4.25
N ILE A 67 -29.25 -15.29 5.50
CA ILE A 67 -28.81 -14.03 6.13
C ILE A 67 -27.28 -13.90 6.10
N ARG A 68 -26.55 -14.94 6.52
CA ARG A 68 -25.07 -14.94 6.48
C ARG A 68 -24.55 -14.71 5.06
N SER A 69 -25.14 -15.37 4.07
CA SER A 69 -24.66 -15.27 2.69
C SER A 69 -24.92 -13.87 2.11
N TRP A 70 -26.06 -13.24 2.42
CA TRP A 70 -26.33 -11.83 2.10
C TRP A 70 -25.32 -10.90 2.77
N LEU A 71 -24.98 -11.13 4.04
CA LEU A 71 -24.00 -10.33 4.75
C LEU A 71 -22.63 -10.39 4.06
N VAL A 72 -22.17 -11.58 3.67
CA VAL A 72 -20.90 -11.75 2.94
C VAL A 72 -20.94 -11.12 1.56
N LEU A 73 -22.07 -11.22 0.84
CA LEU A 73 -22.27 -10.57 -0.46
C LEU A 73 -22.17 -9.05 -0.34
N ILE A 74 -22.89 -8.44 0.61
CA ILE A 74 -22.89 -7.00 0.83
C ILE A 74 -21.48 -6.52 1.25
N LEU A 75 -20.81 -7.25 2.16
CA LEU A 75 -19.48 -6.90 2.64
C LEU A 75 -18.41 -6.98 1.54
N SER A 76 -18.46 -8.02 0.70
CA SER A 76 -17.53 -8.19 -0.42
C SER A 76 -17.78 -7.15 -1.54
N ALA A 77 -19.05 -6.81 -1.81
CA ALA A 77 -19.41 -5.74 -2.72
C ALA A 77 -18.90 -4.37 -2.24
N LEU A 78 -19.10 -4.06 -0.95
CA LEU A 78 -18.63 -2.82 -0.35
C LEU A 78 -17.11 -2.71 -0.38
N THR A 79 -16.41 -3.78 -0.01
CA THR A 79 -14.93 -3.83 -0.04
C THR A 79 -14.39 -3.63 -1.45
N SER A 80 -14.98 -4.30 -2.44
CA SER A 80 -14.56 -4.17 -3.85
C SER A 80 -14.80 -2.76 -4.38
N THR A 81 -15.96 -2.17 -4.06
CA THR A 81 -16.29 -0.80 -4.45
C THR A 81 -15.36 0.20 -3.78
N ALA A 82 -15.07 0.05 -2.50
CA ALA A 82 -14.14 0.92 -1.78
C ALA A 82 -12.72 0.86 -2.37
N LEU A 83 -12.20 -0.33 -2.64
CA LEU A 83 -10.88 -0.49 -3.27
C LEU A 83 -10.83 0.11 -4.67
N LEU A 84 -11.90 -0.06 -5.46
CA LEU A 84 -12.01 0.56 -6.78
C LEU A 84 -12.02 2.09 -6.66
N LEU A 85 -12.81 2.64 -5.74
CA LEU A 85 -12.86 4.09 -5.50
C LEU A 85 -11.50 4.63 -5.06
N VAL A 86 -10.78 3.92 -4.18
CA VAL A 86 -9.42 4.31 -3.79
C VAL A 86 -8.48 4.33 -4.99
N LEU A 87 -8.53 3.32 -5.86
CA LEU A 87 -7.68 3.25 -7.03
C LEU A 87 -8.01 4.35 -8.06
N LEU A 88 -9.30 4.59 -8.31
CA LEU A 88 -9.73 5.68 -9.16
C LEU A 88 -9.33 7.03 -8.57
N PHE A 89 -9.54 7.22 -7.27
CA PHE A 89 -9.17 8.44 -6.57
C PHE A 89 -7.67 8.71 -6.68
N THR A 90 -6.81 7.72 -6.42
CA THR A 90 -5.36 7.91 -6.54
C THR A 90 -4.90 8.12 -7.99
N SER A 91 -5.60 7.54 -8.98
CA SER A 91 -5.29 7.76 -10.39
C SER A 91 -5.70 9.14 -10.91
N VAL A 92 -6.86 9.64 -10.50
CA VAL A 92 -7.44 10.91 -10.96
C VAL A 92 -6.90 12.09 -10.14
N PHE A 93 -6.81 11.91 -8.83
CA PHE A 93 -6.34 12.91 -7.86
C PHE A 93 -4.93 12.61 -7.39
N SER A 94 -4.05 12.15 -8.28
CA SER A 94 -2.61 12.28 -8.06
C SER A 94 -2.23 13.76 -8.07
N PHE A 95 -2.74 14.53 -7.10
CA PHE A 95 -2.36 15.89 -6.74
C PHE A 95 -0.90 15.81 -6.30
N GLY A 96 -0.02 16.03 -7.27
CA GLY A 96 1.40 15.79 -7.16
C GLY A 96 1.81 14.43 -7.64
N GLY A 97 2.17 14.38 -8.92
CA GLY A 97 2.87 13.25 -9.48
C GLY A 97 4.09 12.97 -8.63
N ASN A 98 4.10 11.80 -7.99
CA ASN A 98 5.32 11.22 -7.44
C ASN A 98 6.20 10.85 -8.64
N THR A 99 6.93 11.82 -9.18
CA THR A 99 7.84 11.59 -10.30
C THR A 99 9.08 10.93 -9.73
N HIS A 100 9.34 9.69 -10.14
CA HIS A 100 10.59 9.02 -9.84
C HIS A 100 11.77 9.89 -10.31
N ILE A 101 12.71 10.13 -9.42
CA ILE A 101 13.89 10.96 -9.67
C ILE A 101 15.07 10.06 -10.02
N LYS A 102 15.42 9.15 -9.11
CA LYS A 102 16.51 8.20 -9.25
C LYS A 102 16.36 7.04 -8.28
N THR A 103 17.07 5.96 -8.60
CA THR A 103 17.28 4.81 -7.73
C THR A 103 18.77 4.74 -7.41
N VAL A 104 19.09 4.53 -6.14
CA VAL A 104 20.48 4.34 -5.68
C VAL A 104 20.56 3.05 -4.88
N SER A 105 21.68 2.36 -4.99
CA SER A 105 21.96 1.15 -4.21
C SER A 105 23.22 1.36 -3.38
N SER A 106 23.30 0.69 -2.23
CA SER A 106 24.51 0.68 -1.40
C SER A 106 25.68 0.07 -2.16
N PRO A 107 26.94 0.36 -1.76
CA PRO A 107 28.12 -0.20 -2.41
C PRO A 107 28.15 -1.73 -2.49
N ASP A 108 27.51 -2.41 -1.54
CA ASP A 108 27.38 -3.87 -1.47
C ASP A 108 26.03 -4.40 -2.01
N GLU A 109 25.19 -3.52 -2.56
CA GLU A 109 23.86 -3.81 -3.09
C GLU A 109 22.82 -4.31 -2.06
N THR A 110 23.15 -4.29 -0.76
CA THR A 110 22.24 -4.70 0.33
C THR A 110 21.00 -3.81 0.42
N TYR A 111 21.16 -2.51 0.20
CA TYR A 111 20.08 -1.53 0.28
C TYR A 111 19.83 -0.87 -1.07
N THR A 112 18.56 -0.67 -1.41
CA THR A 112 18.16 0.08 -2.60
C THR A 112 17.10 1.10 -2.23
N ILE A 113 17.33 2.37 -2.56
CA ILE A 113 16.47 3.49 -2.24
C ILE A 113 15.95 4.11 -3.53
N ASN A 114 14.63 4.27 -3.61
CA ASN A 114 13.94 4.99 -4.67
C ASN A 114 13.57 6.39 -4.19
N PHE A 115 13.95 7.42 -4.95
CA PHE A 115 13.57 8.80 -4.69
C PHE A 115 12.47 9.26 -5.60
N TYR A 116 11.50 9.97 -5.02
CA TYR A 116 10.35 10.54 -5.73
C TYR A 116 10.23 12.02 -5.37
N ARG A 117 10.00 12.86 -6.37
CA ARG A 117 9.57 14.25 -6.18
C ARG A 117 8.05 14.26 -6.13
N TRP A 118 7.48 14.97 -5.18
CA TRP A 118 6.04 15.17 -5.07
C TRP A 118 5.75 16.67 -5.08
N ASP A 119 4.59 17.06 -5.64
CA ASP A 119 4.20 18.46 -5.82
C ASP A 119 2.69 18.61 -5.69
N ALA A 120 2.17 19.03 -4.54
CA ALA A 120 0.73 19.10 -4.31
C ALA A 120 -0.01 20.16 -5.16
N GLY A 121 0.66 20.83 -6.11
CA GLY A 121 0.06 21.70 -7.12
C GLY A 121 -0.01 23.16 -6.69
N ALA A 122 -0.86 23.95 -7.37
CA ALA A 122 -0.84 25.43 -7.31
C ALA A 122 -0.95 26.06 -5.91
N ALA A 123 -1.55 25.36 -4.94
CA ALA A 123 -1.66 25.81 -3.54
C ALA A 123 -0.95 24.87 -2.55
N GLY A 124 -0.23 23.88 -3.06
CA GLY A 124 0.40 22.81 -2.29
C GLY A 124 1.90 23.04 -2.07
N SER A 125 2.47 22.29 -1.12
CA SER A 125 3.92 22.18 -0.99
C SER A 125 4.45 21.17 -2.01
N PHE A 126 5.75 21.20 -2.22
CA PHE A 126 6.48 20.20 -2.99
C PHE A 126 7.63 19.67 -2.14
N GLY A 127 8.27 18.59 -2.58
CA GLY A 127 9.43 18.06 -1.88
C GLY A 127 9.94 16.75 -2.47
N VAL A 128 10.84 16.12 -1.71
CA VAL A 128 11.41 14.82 -2.04
C VAL A 128 11.06 13.79 -0.97
N ARG A 129 10.80 12.57 -1.42
CA ARG A 129 10.62 11.38 -0.56
C ARG A 129 11.59 10.29 -0.98
N GLY A 130 12.19 9.62 0.00
CA GLY A 130 12.97 8.39 -0.19
C GLY A 130 12.24 7.17 0.36
N GLU A 131 12.14 6.13 -0.46
CA GLU A 131 11.57 4.83 -0.11
C GLU A 131 12.65 3.75 -0.21
N LEU A 132 12.92 3.07 0.91
CA LEU A 132 13.75 1.89 0.97
C LEU A 132 12.97 0.68 0.43
N ASN A 133 13.56 -0.02 -0.53
CA ASN A 133 12.98 -1.23 -1.10
C ASN A 133 13.32 -2.44 -0.21
N GLY A 134 12.29 -3.21 0.13
CA GLY A 134 12.45 -4.52 0.75
C GLY A 134 12.13 -5.65 -0.23
N PRO A 135 12.01 -6.88 0.26
CA PRO A 135 11.64 -8.02 -0.56
C PRO A 135 10.26 -7.86 -1.22
N LEU A 136 10.12 -8.36 -2.45
CA LEU A 136 8.87 -8.35 -3.23
C LEU A 136 8.32 -6.93 -3.47
N TRP A 137 7.26 -6.55 -2.74
CA TRP A 137 6.60 -5.25 -2.83
C TRP A 137 6.78 -4.43 -1.55
N PHE A 138 7.66 -4.86 -0.65
CA PHE A 138 7.83 -4.19 0.64
C PHE A 138 8.53 -2.86 0.43
N LYS A 139 8.02 -1.82 1.10
CA LYS A 139 8.59 -0.49 1.03
C LYS A 139 8.58 0.16 2.40
N LYS A 140 9.65 0.84 2.78
CA LYS A 140 9.68 1.70 3.97
C LYS A 140 10.01 3.12 3.56
N ARG A 141 9.23 4.08 4.02
CA ARG A 141 9.57 5.50 3.87
C ARG A 141 10.64 5.85 4.90
N ILE A 142 11.78 6.33 4.41
CA ILE A 142 12.94 6.65 5.26
C ILE A 142 13.32 8.13 5.20
N TYR A 143 12.90 8.83 4.16
CA TYR A 143 13.24 10.23 3.96
C TYR A 143 12.05 11.03 3.47
N TYR A 144 11.89 12.24 4.00
CA TYR A 144 10.93 13.23 3.56
C TYR A 144 11.50 14.63 3.80
N GLN A 145 11.53 15.45 2.76
CA GLN A 145 11.95 16.85 2.87
C GLN A 145 11.01 17.74 2.07
N ASP A 146 10.36 18.67 2.76
CA ASP A 146 9.55 19.73 2.15
C ASP A 146 10.46 20.77 1.47
N ARG A 147 9.97 21.33 0.36
CA ARG A 147 10.60 22.40 -0.44
C ARG A 147 11.97 22.05 -1.01
N ALA A 148 12.24 20.77 -1.22
CA ALA A 148 13.42 20.29 -1.94
C ALA A 148 13.06 19.95 -3.40
N GLU A 149 13.81 20.50 -4.36
CA GLU A 149 13.62 20.19 -5.79
C GLU A 149 14.51 19.04 -6.27
N GLN A 150 15.68 18.90 -5.66
CA GLN A 150 16.72 17.96 -6.03
C GLN A 150 17.14 17.12 -4.82
N VAL A 151 17.77 15.99 -5.11
CA VAL A 151 18.27 15.08 -4.07
C VAL A 151 19.71 14.69 -4.37
N GLU A 152 20.61 15.15 -3.52
CA GLU A 152 22.02 14.76 -3.47
C GLU A 152 22.13 13.57 -2.53
N VAL A 153 22.77 12.50 -3.01
CA VAL A 153 22.87 11.24 -2.27
C VAL A 153 24.29 10.73 -2.37
N GLU A 154 24.91 10.53 -1.22
CA GLU A 154 26.26 10.00 -1.08
C GLU A 154 26.25 8.87 -0.05
N TRP A 155 26.83 7.73 -0.39
CA TRP A 155 27.00 6.63 0.56
C TRP A 155 28.28 6.84 1.36
N GLU A 156 28.17 6.92 2.68
CA GLU A 156 29.33 7.02 3.59
C GLU A 156 29.86 5.62 3.94
N SER A 157 28.99 4.62 3.93
CA SER A 157 29.31 3.20 4.16
C SER A 157 28.28 2.30 3.45
N ASN A 158 28.32 0.99 3.71
CA ASN A 158 27.33 0.04 3.16
C ASN A 158 25.92 0.24 3.76
N ASP A 159 25.84 0.78 4.97
CA ASP A 159 24.64 0.92 5.79
C ASP A 159 24.27 2.38 6.11
N SER A 160 25.16 3.34 5.83
CA SER A 160 24.93 4.76 6.09
C SER A 160 24.93 5.57 4.80
N VAL A 161 23.90 6.40 4.65
CA VAL A 161 23.70 7.26 3.47
C VAL A 161 23.43 8.70 3.89
N SER A 162 24.10 9.64 3.24
CA SER A 162 23.84 11.08 3.33
C SER A 162 22.86 11.49 2.23
N ILE A 163 21.73 12.07 2.60
CA ILE A 163 20.68 12.55 1.70
C ILE A 163 20.46 14.05 1.97
N ASN A 164 20.84 14.92 1.04
CA ASN A 164 20.84 16.38 1.21
C ASN A 164 21.47 16.82 2.55
N ASN A 165 22.66 16.32 2.86
CA ASN A 165 23.40 16.55 4.12
C ASN A 165 22.75 15.98 5.40
N HIS A 166 21.76 15.09 5.27
CA HIS A 166 21.21 14.33 6.38
C HIS A 166 21.70 12.88 6.32
N ILE A 167 22.49 12.49 7.32
CA ILE A 167 23.01 11.12 7.45
C ILE A 167 21.92 10.24 8.07
N LEU A 168 21.63 9.12 7.42
CA LEU A 168 20.73 8.08 7.89
C LEU A 168 21.48 6.77 8.01
N LYS A 169 21.42 6.13 9.18
CA LYS A 169 21.88 4.76 9.38
C LYS A 169 20.74 3.77 9.18
N LEU A 170 20.82 3.01 8.09
CA LEU A 170 19.73 2.15 7.63
C LEU A 170 19.57 0.90 8.49
N ASP A 171 20.65 0.42 9.09
CA ASP A 171 20.70 -0.72 10.01
C ASP A 171 20.08 -0.40 11.39
N GLU A 172 20.29 0.82 11.88
CA GLU A 172 19.63 1.35 13.10
C GLU A 172 18.15 1.70 12.83
N GLY A 173 17.76 1.78 11.55
CA GLY A 173 16.38 2.01 11.13
C GLY A 173 15.98 3.47 11.08
N ASP A 174 16.96 4.37 10.99
CA ASP A 174 16.79 5.83 10.99
C ASP A 174 15.82 6.31 9.91
N THR A 175 15.15 7.43 10.23
CA THR A 175 14.27 8.13 9.30
C THR A 175 14.40 9.63 9.47
N TYR A 176 14.25 10.39 8.39
CA TYR A 176 14.26 11.86 8.40
C TYR A 176 12.94 12.42 7.85
N GLY A 177 12.45 13.49 8.48
CA GLY A 177 11.22 14.19 8.09
C GLY A 177 9.91 13.54 8.54
N TYR A 178 10.00 12.44 9.29
CA TYR A 178 8.87 11.76 9.91
C TYR A 178 9.03 11.88 11.43
N GLN A 179 8.28 12.79 12.05
CA GLN A 179 8.16 12.96 13.51
C GLN A 179 6.78 12.51 13.98
#